data_AF-A0A803J9R9-F1
#
_entry.id   AF-A0A803J9R9-F1
#
_cell.length_a   1.000
_cell.length_b   1.000
_cell.length_c   1.000
_cell.angle_alpha   90.00
_cell.angle_beta   90.00
_cell.angle_gamma   90.00
#
_symmetry.space_group_name_H-M   'P 1'
#
loop_
_entity.id
_entity.type
_entity.pdbx_description
1 polymer ?
#
loop_
_entity_poly.entity_id
_entity_poly.type
_entity_poly.pdbx_seq_one_letter_code
_entity_poly.pdbx_strand_id
1 'polypeptide(L)'
;MQEEAAVSYIIHKGEAEREELAGQIPDMEELCNLAGKLGSLLAQGSDGAALCGAEGADNEGREADGIMAPGLADTVLGIRRLIYGQEATDLVLDINTAGNHVSVSGDRKSASYSPTELHYPQSPERFQDYSQTLSSRSFPSGRHYWEVEGSESGSWEVGVAYPSIERGGRQSGIGKNNKSWCFCRGNNNRYSVGHDSKWTQLPHIPSCRRIRIWLDYEAGHLSFYELSEPIRHLHTFTASFTEPLHAAFWVWGNGAWVRIIREREKGAEVLTLERETDRQIRDSEDLTPGREKLDPETRMQEEAAVSHIIHKAETEREELAGQIPDMEEMCNLAGTLGSSLAQGSDGAALCGAEGADNEGREADGIMAPGLADTVLGIRRLIYGQEATDLVLDINTAHNHVSVSGDRKSASYSLTELHYPQSPERFQVYAQALSSRSFPSGRHYWEVEGSESGYWGVGAAYPSIERGGRQSGIGNNNKSWCFCRGNNNIYAVRHDSKWTQLPHVPSCRRIRISLDYEAGCLSFYELSEPIRHLHTFTASFTEPLHAAFWVGWDGAWVRIIS
;
A
#
# COMPACT_ATOMS: atom_id res chain seq x y z
N MET A 1 -8.74 10.63 43.60
CA MET A 1 -7.58 11.54 43.37
C MET A 1 -6.36 10.82 42.78
N GLN A 2 -5.83 9.74 43.37
CA GLN A 2 -4.68 9.01 42.76
C GLN A 2 -5.05 8.21 41.51
N GLU A 3 -6.25 7.62 41.42
CA GLU A 3 -6.71 6.91 40.21
C GLU A 3 -6.96 7.83 39.01
N GLU A 4 -7.57 9.01 39.21
CA GLU A 4 -7.77 10.00 38.14
C GLU A 4 -6.46 10.51 37.55
N ALA A 5 -5.44 10.70 38.38
CA ALA A 5 -4.11 11.12 37.92
C ALA A 5 -3.42 10.03 37.09
N ALA A 6 -3.60 8.75 37.45
CA ALA A 6 -3.05 7.63 36.69
C ALA A 6 -3.76 7.45 35.35
N VAL A 7 -5.09 7.58 35.31
CA VAL A 7 -5.87 7.52 34.06
C VAL A 7 -5.54 8.68 33.14
N SER A 8 -5.44 9.91 33.66
CA SER A 8 -5.04 11.09 32.88
C SER A 8 -3.61 10.97 32.33
N TYR A 9 -2.68 10.42 33.11
CA TYR A 9 -1.31 10.15 32.67
C TYR A 9 -1.25 9.09 31.55
N ILE A 10 -2.03 8.01 31.66
CA ILE A 10 -2.11 6.96 30.63
C ILE A 10 -2.76 7.50 29.35
N ILE A 11 -3.80 8.33 29.45
CA ILE A 11 -4.43 8.97 28.29
C ILE A 11 -3.44 9.90 27.60
N HIS A 12 -2.75 10.77 28.34
CA HIS A 12 -1.77 11.67 27.74
C HIS A 12 -0.56 10.94 27.14
N LYS A 13 -0.12 9.86 27.79
CA LYS A 13 0.96 9.02 27.25
C LYS A 13 0.51 8.29 25.98
N GLY A 14 -0.70 7.75 25.96
CA GLY A 14 -1.29 7.13 24.77
C GLY A 14 -1.57 8.12 23.64
N GLU A 15 -1.94 9.37 23.95
CA GLU A 15 -2.08 10.45 22.95
C GLU A 15 -0.72 10.86 22.37
N ALA A 16 0.31 11.00 23.19
CA ALA A 16 1.66 11.32 22.75
C ALA A 16 2.28 10.19 21.90
N GLU A 17 2.13 8.93 22.32
CA GLU A 17 2.56 7.76 21.55
C GLU A 17 1.76 7.64 20.24
N ARG A 18 0.46 8.02 20.22
CA ARG A 18 -0.35 8.08 19.00
C ARG A 18 0.09 9.19 18.05
N GLU A 19 0.49 10.35 18.56
CA GLU A 19 1.03 11.46 17.77
C GLU A 19 2.42 11.14 17.21
N GLU A 20 3.25 10.44 17.99
CA GLU A 20 4.56 9.93 17.58
C GLU A 20 4.44 8.83 16.51
N LEU A 21 3.49 7.90 16.64
CA LEU A 21 3.14 6.90 15.63
C LEU A 21 2.52 7.51 14.37
N ALA A 22 1.67 8.54 14.52
CA ALA A 22 1.08 9.27 13.40
C ALA A 22 2.14 10.06 12.60
N GLY A 23 3.23 10.50 13.24
CA GLY A 23 4.36 11.13 12.58
C GLY A 23 5.33 10.16 11.88
N GLN A 24 5.21 8.84 12.11
CA GLN A 24 6.05 7.80 11.50
C GLN A 24 5.40 7.10 10.29
N ILE A 25 4.10 7.29 10.08
CA ILE A 25 3.39 6.91 8.86
C ILE A 25 3.60 8.09 7.87
N PRO A 26 4.10 7.87 6.65
CA PRO A 26 4.17 8.94 5.66
C PRO A 26 2.78 9.57 5.52
N ASP A 27 2.70 10.90 5.48
CA ASP A 27 1.43 11.61 5.36
C ASP A 27 0.65 11.05 4.17
N MET A 28 -0.56 10.52 4.38
CA MET A 28 -1.37 9.95 3.30
C MET A 28 -1.58 10.95 2.15
N GLU A 29 -1.47 12.25 2.42
CA GLU A 29 -1.41 13.29 1.39
C GLU A 29 -0.13 13.19 0.53
N GLU A 30 1.05 13.03 1.13
CA GLU A 30 2.32 12.77 0.43
C GLU A 30 2.24 11.48 -0.40
N LEU A 31 1.59 10.45 0.14
CA LEU A 31 1.37 9.17 -0.53
C LEU A 31 0.39 9.27 -1.70
N CYS A 32 -0.65 10.08 -1.53
CA CYS A 32 -1.56 10.44 -2.60
C CYS A 32 -0.80 11.12 -3.74
N ASN A 33 0.01 12.11 -3.39
CA ASN A 33 0.79 12.89 -4.35
C ASN A 33 1.84 12.08 -5.10
N LEU A 34 2.52 11.15 -4.43
CA LEU A 34 3.50 10.26 -5.06
C LEU A 34 2.85 9.32 -6.08
N ALA A 35 1.73 8.67 -5.73
CA ALA A 35 1.01 7.81 -6.68
C ALA A 35 0.29 8.58 -7.80
N GLY A 36 -0.15 9.82 -7.53
CA GLY A 36 -0.63 10.76 -8.54
C GLY A 36 0.46 11.11 -9.55
N LYS A 37 1.64 11.50 -9.07
CA LYS A 37 2.84 11.79 -9.88
C LYS A 37 3.28 10.59 -10.72
N LEU A 38 3.28 9.37 -10.18
CA LEU A 38 3.54 8.17 -10.98
C LEU A 38 2.54 8.00 -12.11
N GLY A 39 1.25 8.17 -11.82
CA GLY A 39 0.20 8.07 -12.83
C GLY A 39 0.38 9.09 -13.97
N SER A 40 0.74 10.34 -13.63
CA SER A 40 0.95 11.39 -14.62
C SER A 40 2.27 11.25 -15.38
N LEU A 41 3.38 10.89 -14.72
CA LEU A 41 4.67 10.66 -15.37
C LEU A 41 4.63 9.48 -16.36
N LEU A 42 3.87 8.44 -16.02
CA LEU A 42 3.71 7.27 -16.89
C LEU A 42 2.75 7.52 -18.06
N ALA A 43 1.81 8.46 -17.91
CA ALA A 43 1.01 8.96 -19.03
C ALA A 43 1.81 9.91 -19.94
N GLN A 44 2.78 10.67 -19.42
CA GLN A 44 3.62 11.57 -20.21
C GLN A 44 4.71 10.84 -21.02
N GLY A 45 5.11 9.64 -20.60
CA GLY A 45 6.05 8.79 -21.34
C GLY A 45 5.52 8.28 -22.69
N SER A 46 4.21 8.36 -22.96
CA SER A 46 3.63 8.01 -24.26
C SER A 46 3.75 9.10 -25.32
N ASP A 47 4.00 10.36 -24.91
CA ASP A 47 4.04 11.51 -25.83
C ASP A 47 5.48 11.91 -26.22
N GLY A 48 6.48 11.21 -25.68
CA GLY A 48 7.91 11.55 -25.77
C GLY A 48 8.66 11.03 -27.00
N ALA A 49 8.01 10.82 -28.14
CA ALA A 49 8.68 10.37 -29.38
C ALA A 49 8.48 11.33 -30.57
N ALA A 50 8.34 12.64 -30.32
CA ALA A 50 8.23 13.62 -31.39
C ALA A 50 9.05 14.89 -31.13
N LEU A 51 10.38 14.78 -30.99
CA LEU A 51 11.28 15.92 -31.17
C LEU A 51 12.61 15.50 -31.80
N CYS A 52 12.68 15.59 -33.13
CA CYS A 52 13.79 16.16 -33.92
C CYS A 52 13.46 16.00 -35.42
N GLY A 53 13.36 17.12 -36.14
CA GLY A 53 12.84 17.16 -37.50
C GLY A 53 13.79 16.66 -38.59
N ALA A 54 13.21 16.19 -39.68
CA ALA A 54 13.73 16.31 -41.03
C ALA A 54 12.56 16.22 -42.03
N GLU A 55 12.58 17.10 -43.02
CA GLU A 55 11.60 17.23 -44.09
C GLU A 55 11.51 15.98 -44.98
N GLY A 56 10.30 15.67 -45.47
CA GLY A 56 10.11 15.00 -46.76
C GLY A 56 9.29 13.70 -46.78
N ALA A 57 8.17 13.78 -47.48
CA ALA A 57 7.44 12.72 -48.20
C ALA A 57 6.63 11.68 -47.39
N ASP A 58 5.30 11.86 -47.50
CA ASP A 58 4.27 10.86 -47.82
C ASP A 58 4.40 9.47 -47.19
N ASN A 59 3.65 9.23 -46.10
CA ASN A 59 3.00 7.94 -45.91
C ASN A 59 1.82 8.02 -44.92
N GLU A 60 0.78 7.26 -45.25
CA GLU A 60 -0.56 7.24 -44.64
C GLU A 60 -0.55 7.04 -43.12
N GLY A 61 -1.40 7.81 -42.45
CA GLY A 61 -1.59 7.82 -41.00
C GLY A 61 -1.99 6.46 -40.44
N ARG A 62 -1.09 5.88 -39.66
CA ARG A 62 -1.43 4.98 -38.56
C ARG A 62 -1.20 5.78 -37.28
N GLU A 63 -2.28 6.24 -36.67
CA GLU A 63 -2.27 6.69 -35.29
C GLU A 63 -1.86 5.49 -34.43
N ALA A 64 -0.66 5.56 -33.86
CA ALA A 64 -0.25 4.64 -32.82
C ALA A 64 -1.01 5.06 -31.56
N ASP A 65 -2.08 4.34 -31.25
CA ASP A 65 -2.72 4.37 -29.94
C ASP A 65 -1.63 4.29 -28.86
N GLY A 66 -1.57 5.30 -28.00
CA GLY A 66 -0.71 5.35 -26.82
C GLY A 66 -1.12 4.28 -25.81
N ILE A 67 -0.82 3.02 -26.11
CA ILE A 67 -1.05 1.89 -25.23
C ILE A 67 0.12 1.85 -24.24
N MET A 68 -0.16 2.21 -22.98
CA MET A 68 0.74 1.94 -21.86
C MET A 68 1.21 0.48 -21.97
N ALA A 69 2.53 0.23 -21.92
CA ALA A 69 3.06 -1.13 -21.99
C ALA A 69 2.31 -2.00 -20.96
N PRO A 70 1.68 -3.13 -21.35
CA PRO A 70 0.72 -3.84 -20.51
C PRO A 70 1.23 -4.16 -19.09
N GLY A 71 2.53 -4.42 -18.90
CA GLY A 71 3.10 -4.69 -17.58
C GLY A 71 3.26 -3.47 -16.66
N LEU A 72 3.30 -2.25 -17.19
CA LEU A 72 3.48 -1.03 -16.40
C LEU A 72 2.16 -0.57 -15.77
N ALA A 73 1.05 -0.74 -16.49
CA ALA A 73 -0.30 -0.46 -15.98
C ALA A 73 -0.62 -1.33 -14.77
N ASP A 74 -0.36 -2.64 -14.88
CA ASP A 74 -0.55 -3.60 -13.80
C ASP A 74 0.35 -3.28 -12.60
N THR A 75 1.57 -2.79 -12.85
CA THR A 75 2.50 -2.40 -11.78
C THR A 75 2.03 -1.17 -11.02
N VAL A 76 1.52 -0.15 -11.74
CA VAL A 76 0.94 1.06 -11.14
C VAL A 76 -0.31 0.74 -10.34
N LEU A 77 -1.19 -0.10 -10.91
CA LEU A 77 -2.41 -0.54 -10.25
C LEU A 77 -2.08 -1.34 -9.00
N GLY A 78 -1.07 -2.23 -9.08
CA GLY A 78 -0.49 -2.92 -7.94
C GLY A 78 -0.06 -1.96 -6.84
N ILE A 79 0.70 -0.91 -7.16
CA ILE A 79 1.15 0.07 -6.15
C ILE A 79 0.02 0.95 -5.62
N ARG A 80 -0.95 1.33 -6.44
CA ARG A 80 -2.14 2.05 -5.96
C ARG A 80 -2.90 1.20 -4.95
N ARG A 81 -3.03 -0.09 -5.21
CA ARG A 81 -3.62 -1.05 -4.26
C ARG A 81 -2.83 -1.13 -2.96
N LEU A 82 -1.50 -1.05 -3.02
CA LEU A 82 -0.64 -1.00 -1.82
C LEU A 82 -0.87 0.24 -0.98
N ILE A 83 -1.02 1.39 -1.63
CA ILE A 83 -1.13 2.69 -0.93
C ILE A 83 -2.55 2.92 -0.41
N TYR A 84 -3.56 2.64 -1.22
CA TYR A 84 -4.95 3.02 -0.90
C TYR A 84 -5.84 1.84 -0.49
N GLY A 85 -5.36 0.61 -0.62
CA GLY A 85 -6.21 -0.57 -0.53
C GLY A 85 -6.97 -0.82 -1.84
N GLN A 86 -8.03 -1.61 -1.77
CA GLN A 86 -8.77 -2.04 -2.94
C GLN A 86 -9.61 -0.90 -3.52
N GLU A 87 -9.47 -0.62 -4.82
CA GLU A 87 -10.42 0.25 -5.50
C GLU A 87 -11.78 -0.44 -5.54
N ALA A 88 -12.83 0.24 -5.10
CA ALA A 88 -14.19 -0.29 -5.15
C ALA A 88 -14.78 -0.20 -6.57
N THR A 89 -14.16 -0.89 -7.53
CA THR A 89 -14.50 -0.86 -8.96
C THR A 89 -15.95 -1.26 -9.23
N ASP A 90 -16.47 -2.20 -8.45
CA ASP A 90 -17.86 -2.69 -8.51
C ASP A 90 -18.87 -1.87 -7.69
N LEU A 91 -18.47 -0.71 -7.15
CA LEU A 91 -19.35 0.13 -6.34
C LEU A 91 -20.51 0.68 -7.18
N VAL A 92 -21.74 0.21 -6.96
CA VAL A 92 -22.94 0.70 -7.64
C VAL A 92 -24.03 1.09 -6.63
N LEU A 93 -24.82 2.10 -7.00
CA LEU A 93 -25.93 2.63 -6.21
C LEU A 93 -27.09 1.62 -6.15
N ASP A 94 -27.76 1.58 -4.99
CA ASP A 94 -28.93 0.76 -4.77
C ASP A 94 -30.23 1.56 -4.93
N ILE A 95 -30.93 1.29 -6.02
CA ILE A 95 -32.24 1.89 -6.32
C ILE A 95 -33.32 1.58 -5.27
N ASN A 96 -33.18 0.49 -4.51
CA ASN A 96 -34.12 0.14 -3.45
C ASN A 96 -33.98 1.05 -2.23
N THR A 97 -32.80 1.64 -2.03
CA THR A 97 -32.54 2.61 -0.97
C THR A 97 -32.86 4.05 -1.41
N ALA A 98 -32.85 4.32 -2.71
CA ALA A 98 -32.97 5.66 -3.28
C ALA A 98 -34.28 6.36 -2.91
N GLY A 99 -34.22 7.57 -2.35
CA GLY A 99 -35.40 8.39 -2.11
C GLY A 99 -36.14 8.72 -3.42
N ASN A 100 -37.44 9.06 -3.33
CA ASN A 100 -38.28 9.31 -4.50
C ASN A 100 -37.85 10.52 -5.35
N HIS A 101 -36.97 11.37 -4.83
CA HIS A 101 -36.37 12.49 -5.53
C HIS A 101 -34.95 12.22 -6.04
N VAL A 102 -34.50 10.96 -6.02
CA VAL A 102 -33.19 10.54 -6.52
C VAL A 102 -33.36 9.71 -7.80
N SER A 103 -32.93 10.25 -8.93
CA SER A 103 -32.80 9.49 -10.16
C SER A 103 -31.46 8.76 -10.15
N VAL A 104 -31.49 7.45 -10.32
CA VAL A 104 -30.29 6.60 -10.44
C VAL A 104 -30.08 6.29 -11.91
N SER A 105 -28.86 6.50 -12.42
CA SER A 105 -28.52 6.20 -13.82
C SER A 105 -28.65 4.71 -14.15
N GLY A 106 -28.81 4.37 -15.44
CA GLY A 106 -28.96 2.98 -15.88
C GLY A 106 -27.77 2.08 -15.52
N ASP A 107 -26.55 2.64 -15.48
CA ASP A 107 -25.34 1.95 -15.01
C ASP A 107 -25.16 1.96 -13.49
N ARG A 108 -26.07 2.62 -12.76
CA ARG A 108 -26.10 2.79 -11.30
C ARG A 108 -24.82 3.41 -10.73
N LYS A 109 -24.13 4.25 -11.49
CA LYS A 109 -22.94 4.98 -11.02
C LYS A 109 -23.21 6.45 -10.70
N SER A 110 -24.40 6.97 -11.02
CA SER A 110 -24.76 8.37 -10.80
C SER A 110 -26.10 8.52 -10.10
N ALA A 111 -26.17 9.47 -9.16
CA ALA A 111 -27.39 9.93 -8.53
C ALA A 111 -27.63 11.40 -8.89
N SER A 112 -28.84 11.75 -9.30
CA SER A 112 -29.22 13.15 -9.58
C SER A 112 -30.55 13.51 -8.94
N TYR A 113 -30.71 14.79 -8.59
CA TYR A 113 -31.93 15.29 -7.97
C TYR A 113 -33.04 15.43 -9.01
N SER A 114 -34.19 14.83 -8.73
CA SER A 114 -35.43 15.03 -9.50
C SER A 114 -36.40 15.93 -8.74
N PRO A 115 -36.84 17.07 -9.32
CA PRO A 115 -37.84 17.92 -8.69
C PRO A 115 -39.24 17.27 -8.65
N THR A 116 -39.47 16.22 -9.45
CA THR A 116 -40.71 15.43 -9.46
C THR A 116 -40.45 14.07 -8.81
N GLU A 117 -41.38 13.58 -8.00
CA GLU A 117 -41.27 12.23 -7.42
C GLU A 117 -41.27 11.16 -8.52
N LEU A 118 -40.33 10.22 -8.42
CA LEU A 118 -40.14 9.13 -9.38
C LEU A 118 -41.00 7.90 -9.07
N HIS A 119 -41.78 7.93 -7.99
CA HIS A 119 -42.74 6.89 -7.58
C HIS A 119 -42.18 5.46 -7.64
N TYR A 120 -40.96 5.24 -7.12
CA TYR A 120 -40.40 3.90 -7.06
C TYR A 120 -41.26 2.97 -6.18
N PRO A 121 -41.20 1.63 -6.39
CA PRO A 121 -41.87 0.66 -5.53
C PRO A 121 -41.46 0.83 -4.06
N GLN A 122 -42.42 0.71 -3.16
CA GLN A 122 -42.15 0.81 -1.73
C GLN A 122 -41.26 -0.36 -1.26
N SER A 123 -40.22 -0.03 -0.50
CA SER A 123 -39.34 -0.99 0.15
C SER A 123 -39.04 -0.50 1.58
N PRO A 124 -38.82 -1.39 2.56
CA PRO A 124 -38.37 -1.01 3.90
C PRO A 124 -37.02 -0.29 3.92
N GLU A 125 -36.19 -0.48 2.90
CA GLU A 125 -34.84 0.05 2.79
C GLU A 125 -34.81 1.47 2.17
N ARG A 126 -35.94 1.94 1.62
CA ARG A 126 -36.02 3.22 0.90
C ARG A 126 -36.03 4.41 1.84
N PHE A 127 -35.20 5.41 1.57
CA PHE A 127 -35.29 6.70 2.25
C PHE A 127 -36.59 7.44 1.88
N GLN A 128 -37.31 7.91 2.90
CA GLN A 128 -38.62 8.54 2.73
C GLN A 128 -38.55 10.07 2.65
N ASP A 129 -37.70 10.70 3.47
CA ASP A 129 -37.73 12.16 3.67
C ASP A 129 -36.59 12.91 2.98
N TYR A 130 -35.48 12.24 2.69
CA TYR A 130 -34.30 12.86 2.10
C TYR A 130 -33.96 12.21 0.75
N SER A 131 -33.47 13.02 -0.17
CA SER A 131 -32.98 12.62 -1.49
C SER A 131 -31.62 11.90 -1.39
N GLN A 132 -31.65 10.67 -0.86
CA GLN A 132 -30.45 9.89 -0.55
C GLN A 132 -30.50 8.49 -1.15
N THR A 133 -29.34 7.88 -1.32
CA THR A 133 -29.18 6.47 -1.68
C THR A 133 -27.89 5.92 -1.09
N LEU A 134 -27.85 4.60 -0.88
CA LEU A 134 -26.65 3.87 -0.48
C LEU A 134 -26.13 3.03 -1.65
N SER A 135 -24.89 2.55 -1.54
CA SER A 135 -24.38 1.48 -2.40
C SER A 135 -25.10 0.16 -2.16
N SER A 136 -25.14 -0.69 -3.18
CA SER A 136 -25.70 -2.05 -3.11
C SER A 136 -24.86 -3.02 -2.28
N ARG A 137 -23.56 -2.76 -2.16
CA ARG A 137 -22.63 -3.55 -1.34
C ARG A 137 -22.06 -2.70 -0.21
N SER A 138 -21.82 -3.33 0.92
CA SER A 138 -21.12 -2.76 2.07
C SER A 138 -19.64 -3.16 2.09
N PHE A 139 -18.84 -2.41 2.81
CA PHE A 139 -17.46 -2.71 3.18
C PHE A 139 -17.45 -3.25 4.62
N PRO A 140 -17.32 -4.58 4.83
CA PRO A 140 -17.32 -5.18 6.15
C PRO A 140 -15.97 -5.10 6.88
N SER A 141 -14.89 -4.91 6.13
CA SER A 141 -13.50 -4.93 6.58
C SER A 141 -12.58 -4.40 5.48
N GLY A 142 -11.33 -4.11 5.82
CA GLY A 142 -10.26 -3.77 4.90
C GLY A 142 -10.15 -2.28 4.56
N ARG A 143 -9.19 -2.01 3.67
CA ARG A 143 -8.93 -0.69 3.11
C ARG A 143 -9.55 -0.57 1.72
N HIS A 144 -10.39 0.44 1.54
CA HIS A 144 -11.11 0.67 0.29
C HIS A 144 -11.02 2.13 -0.12
N TYR A 145 -11.04 2.38 -1.42
CA TYR A 145 -11.26 3.73 -1.91
C TYR A 145 -12.18 3.77 -3.12
N TRP A 146 -12.84 4.90 -3.29
CA TRP A 146 -13.56 5.24 -4.51
C TRP A 146 -13.46 6.73 -4.78
N GLU A 147 -13.57 7.10 -6.05
CA GLU A 147 -13.52 8.47 -6.50
C GLU A 147 -14.90 8.89 -6.99
N VAL A 148 -15.28 10.12 -6.67
CA VAL A 148 -16.54 10.71 -7.10
C VAL A 148 -16.30 12.06 -7.74
N GLU A 149 -17.17 12.43 -8.65
CA GLU A 149 -17.32 13.80 -9.13
C GLU A 149 -18.71 14.32 -8.78
N GLY A 150 -18.78 15.57 -8.32
CA GLY A 150 -20.04 16.25 -8.02
C GLY A 150 -20.32 17.43 -8.93
N SER A 151 -21.60 17.78 -9.07
CA SER A 151 -22.06 18.93 -9.86
C SER A 151 -21.62 20.28 -9.28
N GLU A 152 -21.59 21.31 -10.12
CA GLU A 152 -21.43 22.72 -9.72
C GLU A 152 -22.71 23.36 -9.20
N SER A 153 -23.86 22.86 -9.65
CA SER A 153 -25.18 23.36 -9.26
C SER A 153 -25.81 22.49 -8.19
N GLY A 154 -26.58 23.10 -7.31
CA GLY A 154 -27.22 22.41 -6.20
C GLY A 154 -26.25 21.98 -5.09
N SER A 155 -26.74 21.14 -4.20
CA SER A 155 -25.99 20.58 -3.08
C SER A 155 -25.89 19.06 -3.20
N TRP A 156 -24.79 18.50 -2.73
CA TRP A 156 -24.59 17.06 -2.69
C TRP A 156 -23.73 16.65 -1.49
N GLU A 157 -23.91 15.43 -1.03
CA GLU A 157 -23.10 14.81 0.03
C GLU A 157 -22.62 13.44 -0.42
N VAL A 158 -21.41 13.09 0.02
CA VAL A 158 -20.80 11.77 -0.17
C VAL A 158 -20.15 11.31 1.13
N GLY A 159 -20.18 10.02 1.39
CA GLY A 159 -19.56 9.47 2.58
C GLY A 159 -19.93 8.02 2.79
N VAL A 160 -20.13 7.64 4.05
CA VAL A 160 -20.52 6.28 4.43
C VAL A 160 -21.60 6.27 5.49
N ALA A 161 -22.41 5.21 5.50
CA ALA A 161 -23.44 4.98 6.50
C ALA A 161 -23.56 3.50 6.84
N TYR A 162 -23.92 3.20 8.08
CA TYR A 162 -24.34 1.86 8.46
C TYR A 162 -25.68 1.50 7.81
N PRO A 163 -25.91 0.21 7.51
CA PRO A 163 -27.20 -0.24 7.00
C PRO A 163 -28.34 0.05 7.98
N SER A 164 -28.05 0.11 9.29
CA SER A 164 -29.02 0.40 10.35
C SER A 164 -29.49 1.87 10.44
N ILE A 165 -29.02 2.77 9.56
CA ILE A 165 -29.47 4.17 9.51
C ILE A 165 -31.00 4.25 9.33
N GLU A 166 -31.64 5.20 10.02
CA GLU A 166 -33.08 5.41 9.91
C GLU A 166 -33.46 5.73 8.46
N ARG A 167 -34.58 5.19 7.98
CA ARG A 167 -35.06 5.42 6.59
C ARG A 167 -36.07 6.56 6.47
N GLY A 168 -36.54 7.11 7.59
CA GLY A 168 -37.43 8.27 7.64
C GLY A 168 -37.22 9.09 8.90
N GLY A 169 -37.84 10.27 8.96
CA GLY A 169 -37.67 11.26 9.99
C GLY A 169 -36.40 12.11 9.82
N ARG A 170 -36.29 13.18 10.63
CA ARG A 170 -35.15 14.12 10.59
C ARG A 170 -33.78 13.46 10.80
N GLN A 171 -33.74 12.34 11.53
CA GLN A 171 -32.51 11.60 11.83
C GLN A 171 -32.05 10.69 10.68
N SER A 172 -32.88 10.46 9.65
CA SER A 172 -32.51 9.65 8.47
C SER A 172 -31.52 10.34 7.53
N GLY A 173 -31.23 11.63 7.74
CA GLY A 173 -30.25 12.36 6.94
C GLY A 173 -28.83 11.89 7.21
N ILE A 174 -28.07 11.64 6.16
CA ILE A 174 -26.63 11.40 6.20
C ILE A 174 -25.96 12.57 6.93
N GLY A 175 -25.02 12.26 7.84
CA GLY A 175 -24.35 13.22 8.71
C GLY A 175 -25.20 13.76 9.88
N LYS A 176 -26.52 13.48 9.92
CA LYS A 176 -27.44 13.96 10.97
C LYS A 176 -27.70 12.94 12.08
N ASN A 177 -26.99 11.82 12.07
CA ASN A 177 -27.07 10.75 13.07
C ASN A 177 -25.67 10.21 13.37
N ASN A 178 -25.56 9.38 14.40
CA ASN A 178 -24.32 8.70 14.79
C ASN A 178 -24.00 7.45 13.95
N LYS A 179 -24.75 7.18 12.87
CA LYS A 179 -24.61 6.02 11.98
C LYS A 179 -24.06 6.40 10.61
N SER A 180 -23.70 7.67 10.40
CA SER A 180 -23.23 8.16 9.10
C SER A 180 -22.21 9.29 9.25
N TRP A 181 -21.33 9.37 8.25
CA TRP A 181 -20.26 10.35 8.13
C TRP A 181 -20.24 10.84 6.69
N CYS A 182 -20.20 12.15 6.48
CA CYS A 182 -20.17 12.70 5.12
C CYS A 182 -19.32 13.94 4.96
N PHE A 183 -18.98 14.16 3.70
CA PHE A 183 -18.50 15.39 3.12
C PHE A 183 -19.62 15.97 2.26
N CYS A 184 -19.91 17.25 2.46
CA CYS A 184 -21.03 17.96 1.86
C CYS A 184 -20.53 19.19 1.11
N ARG A 185 -21.03 19.37 -0.12
CA ARG A 185 -21.01 20.63 -0.85
C ARG A 185 -22.39 21.27 -0.79
N GLY A 186 -22.50 22.43 -0.17
CA GLY A 186 -23.73 23.21 -0.11
C GLY A 186 -23.86 24.23 -1.26
N ASN A 187 -25.08 24.75 -1.45
CA ASN A 187 -25.46 25.69 -2.54
C ASN A 187 -24.63 26.97 -2.69
N ASN A 188 -23.86 27.38 -1.67
CA ASN A 188 -23.02 28.58 -1.72
C ASN A 188 -21.53 28.25 -1.91
N ASN A 189 -21.23 27.12 -2.55
CA ASN A 189 -19.87 26.58 -2.69
C ASN A 189 -19.13 26.42 -1.34
N ARG A 190 -19.90 26.20 -0.27
CA ARG A 190 -19.38 25.93 1.08
C ARG A 190 -19.26 24.43 1.24
N TYR A 191 -18.10 24.01 1.73
CA TYR A 191 -17.83 22.61 1.98
C TYR A 191 -17.80 22.37 3.48
N SER A 192 -18.40 21.28 3.90
CA SER A 192 -18.48 20.89 5.30
C SER A 192 -18.44 19.39 5.45
N VAL A 193 -17.99 18.93 6.61
CA VAL A 193 -18.09 17.53 7.01
C VAL A 193 -19.11 17.38 8.13
N GLY A 194 -19.85 16.27 8.11
CA GLY A 194 -21.00 16.04 8.99
C GLY A 194 -20.98 14.65 9.63
N HIS A 195 -21.20 14.59 10.94
CA HIS A 195 -21.46 13.37 11.70
C HIS A 195 -22.22 13.71 12.98
N ASP A 196 -23.20 12.89 13.38
CA ASP A 196 -23.95 13.06 14.64
C ASP A 196 -24.58 14.47 14.77
N SER A 197 -25.12 14.98 13.66
CA SER A 197 -25.67 16.34 13.56
C SER A 197 -24.66 17.48 13.83
N LYS A 198 -23.37 17.17 13.96
CA LYS A 198 -22.29 18.15 14.09
C LYS A 198 -21.70 18.38 12.71
N TRP A 199 -21.72 19.65 12.29
CA TRP A 199 -21.23 20.08 11.00
C TRP A 199 -20.07 21.04 11.17
N THR A 200 -18.93 20.69 10.58
CA THR A 200 -17.72 21.52 10.58
C THR A 200 -17.49 22.00 9.15
N GLN A 201 -17.36 23.30 8.96
CA GLN A 201 -17.02 23.86 7.66
C GLN A 201 -15.53 23.75 7.41
N LEU A 202 -15.17 23.40 6.17
CA LEU A 202 -13.79 23.34 5.77
C LEU A 202 -13.23 24.76 5.58
N PRO A 203 -11.97 24.98 5.99
CA PRO A 203 -11.33 26.30 5.90
C PRO A 203 -11.03 26.69 4.45
N HIS A 204 -10.87 25.71 3.56
CA HIS A 204 -10.58 25.90 2.15
C HIS A 204 -11.72 25.38 1.28
N ILE A 205 -11.93 26.09 0.16
CA ILE A 205 -12.82 25.67 -0.92
C ILE A 205 -11.99 24.80 -1.88
N PRO A 206 -12.35 23.52 -2.09
CA PRO A 206 -11.75 22.68 -3.10
C PRO A 206 -11.73 23.37 -4.48
N SER A 207 -10.59 23.29 -5.14
CA SER A 207 -10.32 23.80 -6.49
C SER A 207 -10.84 22.89 -7.61
N CYS A 208 -11.07 21.60 -7.34
CA CYS A 208 -11.69 20.66 -8.25
C CYS A 208 -12.90 19.95 -7.63
N ARG A 209 -13.68 19.26 -8.48
CA ARG A 209 -14.92 18.56 -8.09
C ARG A 209 -14.72 17.07 -7.83
N ARG A 210 -13.49 16.58 -8.01
CA ARG A 210 -13.13 15.18 -7.85
C ARG A 210 -12.67 14.93 -6.43
N ILE A 211 -13.43 14.11 -5.72
CA ILE A 211 -13.14 13.75 -4.33
C ILE A 211 -12.84 12.27 -4.27
N ARG A 212 -11.72 11.90 -3.62
CA ARG A 212 -11.47 10.51 -3.22
C ARG A 212 -11.97 10.32 -1.80
N ILE A 213 -12.73 9.25 -1.60
CA ILE A 213 -13.11 8.74 -0.30
C ILE A 213 -12.24 7.52 -0.04
N TRP A 214 -11.56 7.52 1.09
CA TRP A 214 -10.69 6.43 1.53
C TRP A 214 -11.17 5.95 2.90
N LEU A 215 -11.36 4.63 3.02
CA LEU A 215 -11.83 3.96 4.21
C LEU A 215 -10.76 2.95 4.66
N ASP A 216 -10.29 3.07 5.89
CA ASP A 216 -9.55 2.02 6.60
C ASP A 216 -10.44 1.55 7.74
N TYR A 217 -11.10 0.40 7.54
CA TYR A 217 -12.12 -0.10 8.46
C TYR A 217 -11.51 -0.48 9.81
N GLU A 218 -10.39 -1.19 9.80
CA GLU A 218 -9.70 -1.69 10.99
C GLU A 218 -9.04 -0.58 11.80
N ALA A 219 -8.44 0.42 11.12
CA ALA A 219 -7.88 1.60 11.80
C ALA A 219 -8.96 2.59 12.24
N GLY A 220 -10.19 2.45 11.74
CA GLY A 220 -11.28 3.34 12.08
C GLY A 220 -11.14 4.73 11.44
N HIS A 221 -10.62 4.80 10.21
CA HIS A 221 -10.37 6.06 9.50
C HIS A 221 -11.23 6.18 8.24
N LEU A 222 -11.90 7.33 8.10
CA LEU A 222 -12.57 7.75 6.88
C LEU A 222 -12.03 9.10 6.44
N SER A 223 -11.30 9.12 5.33
CA SER A 223 -10.61 10.30 4.84
C SER A 223 -11.17 10.77 3.49
N PHE A 224 -11.20 12.09 3.32
CA PHE A 224 -11.61 12.75 2.08
C PHE A 224 -10.44 13.52 1.51
N TYR A 225 -10.18 13.35 0.21
CA TYR A 225 -9.11 14.05 -0.51
C TYR A 225 -9.66 14.74 -1.75
N GLU A 226 -9.20 15.95 -1.99
CA GLU A 226 -9.38 16.64 -3.26
C GLU A 226 -8.36 16.13 -4.27
N LEU A 227 -8.81 15.62 -5.41
CA LEU A 227 -7.95 15.15 -6.49
C LEU A 227 -7.52 16.31 -7.42
N SER A 228 -6.93 17.34 -6.83
CA SER A 228 -6.19 18.38 -7.55
C SER A 228 -4.75 17.91 -7.81
N GLU A 229 -3.95 18.73 -8.49
CA GLU A 229 -2.50 18.53 -8.59
C GLU A 229 -1.82 19.72 -7.89
N PRO A 230 -1.24 19.53 -6.68
CA PRO A 230 -1.18 18.30 -5.87
C PRO A 230 -2.53 17.88 -5.27
N ILE A 231 -2.69 16.59 -4.95
CA ILE A 231 -3.80 16.04 -4.16
C ILE A 231 -3.72 16.63 -2.76
N ARG A 232 -4.86 17.03 -2.20
CA ARG A 232 -4.95 17.68 -0.89
C ARG A 232 -5.86 16.91 0.04
N HIS A 233 -5.42 16.71 1.29
CA HIS A 233 -6.29 16.21 2.34
C HIS A 233 -7.36 17.25 2.69
N LEU A 234 -8.61 16.80 2.82
CA LEU A 234 -9.73 17.66 3.23
C LEU A 234 -10.13 17.40 4.67
N HIS A 235 -10.32 16.13 5.04
CA HIS A 235 -10.74 15.75 6.39
C HIS A 235 -10.55 14.26 6.65
N THR A 236 -10.31 13.88 7.91
CA THR A 236 -10.36 12.49 8.40
C THR A 236 -11.28 12.40 9.61
N PHE A 237 -12.25 11.49 9.56
CA PHE A 237 -12.95 11.03 10.75
C PHE A 237 -12.21 9.85 11.37
N THR A 238 -12.12 9.85 12.70
CA THR A 238 -11.67 8.70 13.49
C THR A 238 -12.85 8.14 14.27
N ALA A 239 -13.21 6.88 14.02
CA ALA A 239 -14.32 6.21 14.66
C ALA A 239 -14.10 4.70 14.74
N SER A 240 -14.61 4.04 15.78
CA SER A 240 -14.66 2.58 15.83
C SER A 240 -15.88 2.08 15.07
N PHE A 241 -15.68 1.52 13.87
CA PHE A 241 -16.78 1.01 13.08
C PHE A 241 -17.35 -0.29 13.67
N THR A 242 -18.67 -0.40 13.71
CA THR A 242 -19.38 -1.50 14.42
C THR A 242 -20.29 -2.32 13.51
N GLU A 243 -20.59 -1.81 12.33
CA GLU A 243 -21.33 -2.51 11.27
C GLU A 243 -20.57 -2.32 9.95
N PRO A 244 -20.84 -3.16 8.93
CA PRO A 244 -20.38 -2.90 7.57
C PRO A 244 -20.85 -1.53 7.08
N LEU A 245 -20.01 -0.83 6.32
CA LEU A 245 -20.31 0.52 5.83
C LEU A 245 -20.76 0.50 4.38
N HIS A 246 -21.87 1.14 4.06
CA HIS A 246 -22.25 1.44 2.68
C HIS A 246 -21.72 2.81 2.27
N ALA A 247 -21.31 2.98 1.01
CA ALA A 247 -21.12 4.31 0.46
C ALA A 247 -22.48 5.02 0.40
N ALA A 248 -22.51 6.27 0.82
CA ALA A 248 -23.73 7.03 1.03
C ALA A 248 -23.70 8.33 0.21
N PHE A 249 -24.83 8.65 -0.44
CA PHE A 249 -24.94 9.76 -1.38
C PHE A 249 -26.23 10.54 -1.11
N TRP A 250 -26.15 11.87 -1.09
CA TRP A 250 -27.29 12.79 -1.01
C TRP A 250 -27.20 13.82 -2.13
N VAL A 251 -28.33 14.20 -2.73
CA VAL A 251 -28.40 15.23 -3.78
C VAL A 251 -29.63 16.11 -3.60
N TRP A 252 -29.48 17.43 -3.72
CA TRP A 252 -30.60 18.35 -3.58
C TRP A 252 -30.46 19.64 -4.37
N GLY A 253 -31.57 20.05 -4.98
CA GLY A 253 -31.64 21.28 -5.76
C GLY A 253 -31.40 21.03 -7.25
N ASN A 254 -31.82 22.02 -8.06
CA ASN A 254 -31.80 21.88 -9.50
C ASN A 254 -30.36 21.73 -10.03
N GLY A 255 -30.13 20.72 -10.86
CA GLY A 255 -28.81 20.39 -11.41
C GLY A 255 -27.86 19.66 -10.46
N ALA A 256 -28.32 19.26 -9.26
CA ALA A 256 -27.50 18.47 -8.33
C ALA A 256 -27.31 17.04 -8.84
N TRP A 257 -26.05 16.60 -8.93
CA TRP A 257 -25.70 15.21 -9.21
C TRP A 257 -24.35 14.85 -8.59
N VAL A 258 -24.16 13.54 -8.40
CA VAL A 258 -22.90 12.92 -8.02
C VAL A 258 -22.69 11.64 -8.83
N ARG A 259 -21.46 11.40 -9.28
CA ARG A 259 -21.07 10.25 -10.10
C ARG A 259 -19.83 9.57 -9.54
N ILE A 260 -19.82 8.24 -9.52
CA ILE A 260 -18.65 7.42 -9.22
C ILE A 260 -17.78 7.32 -10.48
N ILE A 261 -16.49 7.66 -10.37
CA ILE A 261 -15.53 7.69 -11.49
C ILE A 261 -14.87 6.31 -11.67
N ARG A 262 -14.78 5.80 -12.90
CA ARG A 262 -14.04 4.56 -13.22
C ARG A 262 -12.63 4.85 -13.77
N GLU A 263 -11.70 3.91 -13.56
CA GLU A 263 -10.32 3.99 -14.09
C GLU A 263 -10.25 4.16 -15.62
N ARG A 264 -11.07 3.45 -16.40
CA ARG A 264 -11.14 3.63 -17.87
C ARG A 264 -11.65 5.00 -18.32
N GLU A 265 -12.41 5.70 -17.47
CA GLU A 265 -12.92 7.05 -17.78
C GLU A 265 -11.87 8.13 -17.47
N LYS A 266 -10.83 7.82 -16.67
CA LYS A 266 -9.72 8.75 -16.36
C LYS A 266 -8.85 9.07 -17.59
N GLY A 267 -8.87 8.23 -18.64
CA GLY A 267 -8.19 8.47 -19.92
C GLY A 267 -9.12 8.69 -21.13
N ALA A 268 -10.44 8.50 -20.98
CA ALA A 268 -11.37 8.46 -22.11
C ALA A 268 -12.09 9.80 -22.42
N GLU A 269 -11.98 10.83 -21.57
CA GLU A 269 -12.65 12.13 -21.83
C GLU A 269 -12.00 12.98 -22.94
N VAL A 270 -10.88 12.54 -23.51
CA VAL A 270 -10.34 13.09 -24.78
C VAL A 270 -11.09 12.51 -26.00
N LEU A 271 -11.67 11.30 -25.89
CA LEU A 271 -12.30 10.56 -26.99
C LEU A 271 -13.84 10.63 -27.00
N THR A 272 -14.46 11.20 -25.97
CA THR A 272 -15.92 11.28 -25.85
C THR A 272 -16.58 12.34 -26.74
N LEU A 273 -15.81 13.22 -27.40
CA LEU A 273 -16.36 14.16 -28.38
C LEU A 273 -16.61 13.53 -29.77
N GLU A 274 -16.06 12.34 -30.03
CA GLU A 274 -16.10 11.70 -31.35
C GLU A 274 -17.10 10.53 -31.43
N ARG A 275 -17.43 9.90 -30.30
CA ARG A 275 -18.27 8.68 -30.24
C ARG A 275 -19.78 8.94 -30.10
N GLU A 276 -20.21 10.20 -30.03
CA GLU A 276 -21.64 10.58 -30.09
C GLU A 276 -22.24 10.38 -31.50
N THR A 277 -21.40 10.18 -32.53
CA THR A 277 -21.81 10.05 -33.94
C THR A 277 -22.19 8.61 -34.34
N ASP A 278 -21.68 7.59 -33.65
CA ASP A 278 -21.79 6.18 -34.10
C ASP A 278 -22.85 5.34 -33.37
N ARG A 279 -23.54 5.92 -32.37
CA ARG A 279 -24.53 5.20 -31.56
C ARG A 279 -25.98 5.33 -32.05
N GLN A 280 -26.25 6.07 -33.14
CA GLN A 280 -27.60 6.16 -33.74
C GLN A 280 -27.91 5.05 -34.76
N ILE A 281 -27.01 4.10 -34.98
CA ILE A 281 -27.19 3.01 -35.95
C ILE A 281 -26.85 1.67 -35.28
N ARG A 282 -27.78 1.17 -34.46
CA ARG A 282 -27.94 -0.24 -34.04
C ARG A 282 -28.76 -0.19 -32.76
N ASP A 283 -30.03 -0.54 -32.87
CA ASP A 283 -30.76 -1.41 -31.93
C ASP A 283 -32.26 -1.32 -32.25
N SER A 284 -32.73 -2.23 -33.10
CA SER A 284 -34.14 -2.56 -33.30
C SER A 284 -34.29 -4.09 -33.43
N GLU A 285 -35.30 -4.65 -32.72
CA GLU A 285 -35.84 -6.04 -32.78
C GLU A 285 -35.10 -7.09 -31.90
N ASP A 286 -35.69 -8.01 -31.12
CA ASP A 286 -37.06 -8.57 -31.00
C ASP A 286 -37.27 -9.35 -29.65
N LEU A 287 -38.50 -9.77 -29.33
CA LEU A 287 -39.07 -10.19 -28.02
C LEU A 287 -39.41 -11.70 -27.81
N THR A 288 -39.01 -12.32 -26.66
CA THR A 288 -39.65 -13.35 -25.74
C THR A 288 -40.28 -14.69 -26.29
N PRO A 289 -40.89 -15.70 -25.55
CA PRO A 289 -41.14 -15.98 -24.09
C PRO A 289 -41.11 -17.50 -23.57
N GLY A 290 -41.17 -17.75 -22.22
CA GLY A 290 -42.17 -18.65 -21.54
C GLY A 290 -41.88 -20.01 -20.81
N ARG A 291 -42.25 -20.09 -19.49
CA ARG A 291 -42.98 -21.15 -18.67
C ARG A 291 -42.36 -21.99 -17.50
N GLU A 292 -42.94 -21.76 -16.29
CA GLU A 292 -43.57 -22.62 -15.21
C GLU A 292 -42.86 -23.65 -14.26
N LYS A 293 -43.00 -23.37 -12.92
CA LYS A 293 -43.39 -24.20 -11.70
C LYS A 293 -42.74 -25.58 -11.42
N LEU A 294 -42.49 -26.11 -10.20
CA LEU A 294 -42.85 -25.88 -8.77
C LEU A 294 -41.90 -26.74 -7.86
N ASP A 295 -41.83 -26.39 -6.56
CA ASP A 295 -41.10 -26.93 -5.38
C ASP A 295 -41.44 -28.40 -4.98
N PRO A 296 -40.51 -29.19 -4.40
CA PRO A 296 -40.57 -29.51 -2.95
C PRO A 296 -39.20 -29.91 -2.33
N GLU A 297 -38.43 -28.99 -1.70
CA GLU A 297 -37.22 -29.41 -0.96
C GLU A 297 -36.81 -28.51 0.23
N THR A 298 -37.81 -27.93 0.92
CA THR A 298 -37.66 -27.19 2.18
C THR A 298 -37.39 -28.08 3.40
N ARG A 299 -36.60 -29.15 3.23
CA ARG A 299 -36.16 -30.00 4.36
C ARG A 299 -34.70 -30.47 4.32
N MET A 300 -33.91 -29.99 3.35
CA MET A 300 -32.44 -30.15 3.29
C MET A 300 -31.67 -28.81 3.39
N GLN A 301 -32.37 -27.68 3.54
CA GLN A 301 -31.79 -26.33 3.43
C GLN A 301 -31.07 -25.79 4.67
N GLU A 302 -31.21 -26.39 5.86
CA GLU A 302 -30.50 -25.90 7.05
C GLU A 302 -29.08 -26.49 7.22
N GLU A 303 -28.81 -27.73 6.79
CA GLU A 303 -27.45 -28.30 6.84
C GLU A 303 -26.58 -27.88 5.65
N ALA A 304 -27.18 -27.70 4.47
CA ALA A 304 -26.50 -27.16 3.29
C ALA A 304 -26.11 -25.68 3.44
N ALA A 305 -26.91 -24.89 4.17
CA ALA A 305 -26.61 -23.47 4.42
C ALA A 305 -25.38 -23.29 5.32
N VAL A 306 -25.19 -24.13 6.35
CA VAL A 306 -24.02 -24.04 7.24
C VAL A 306 -22.74 -24.44 6.50
N SER A 307 -22.79 -25.51 5.70
CA SER A 307 -21.65 -25.93 4.88
C SER A 307 -21.33 -24.93 3.77
N HIS A 308 -22.35 -24.28 3.19
CA HIS A 308 -22.17 -23.22 2.19
C HIS A 308 -21.62 -21.93 2.81
N ILE A 309 -21.99 -21.58 4.05
CA ILE A 309 -21.44 -20.42 4.78
C ILE A 309 -19.99 -20.68 5.18
N ILE A 310 -19.62 -21.88 5.63
CA ILE A 310 -18.21 -22.21 5.93
C ILE A 310 -17.37 -22.18 4.67
N HIS A 311 -17.82 -22.84 3.59
CA HIS A 311 -17.10 -22.81 2.32
C HIS A 311 -17.03 -21.39 1.75
N LYS A 312 -18.11 -20.59 1.86
CA LYS A 312 -18.13 -19.19 1.43
C LYS A 312 -17.19 -18.33 2.29
N ALA A 313 -17.14 -18.53 3.61
CA ALA A 313 -16.21 -17.84 4.49
C ALA A 313 -14.76 -18.26 4.26
N GLU A 314 -14.49 -19.52 3.91
CA GLU A 314 -13.16 -20.01 3.53
C GLU A 314 -12.75 -19.50 2.15
N THR A 315 -13.69 -19.42 1.20
CA THR A 315 -13.47 -18.84 -0.14
C THR A 315 -13.28 -17.33 -0.04
N GLU A 316 -14.08 -16.62 0.77
CA GLU A 316 -13.90 -15.19 1.06
C GLU A 316 -12.62 -14.94 1.85
N ARG A 317 -12.17 -15.87 2.72
CA ARG A 317 -10.87 -15.81 3.40
C ARG A 317 -9.71 -16.04 2.44
N GLU A 318 -9.82 -16.97 1.50
CA GLU A 318 -8.82 -17.19 0.44
C GLU A 318 -8.85 -16.07 -0.60
N GLU A 319 -10.01 -15.44 -0.84
CA GLU A 319 -10.19 -14.26 -1.68
C GLU A 319 -9.63 -13.01 -0.98
N LEU A 320 -9.83 -12.85 0.34
CA LEU A 320 -9.20 -11.82 1.18
C LEU A 320 -7.68 -12.02 1.32
N ALA A 321 -7.22 -13.27 1.45
CA ALA A 321 -5.80 -13.62 1.49
C ALA A 321 -5.13 -13.47 0.11
N GLY A 322 -5.86 -13.70 -0.97
CA GLY A 322 -5.46 -13.35 -2.34
C GLY A 322 -5.65 -11.87 -2.69
N GLN A 323 -6.26 -11.08 -1.79
CA GLN A 323 -6.53 -9.66 -2.01
C GLN A 323 -5.54 -8.68 -1.36
N ILE A 324 -4.64 -9.18 -0.53
CA ILE A 324 -3.46 -8.46 -0.06
C ILE A 324 -2.32 -9.00 -0.93
N PRO A 325 -1.65 -8.20 -1.78
CA PRO A 325 -0.48 -8.70 -2.48
C PRO A 325 0.50 -9.21 -1.43
N ASP A 326 0.97 -10.45 -1.57
CA ASP A 326 2.01 -10.98 -0.69
C ASP A 326 3.20 -9.99 -0.69
N MET A 327 3.90 -9.81 0.42
CA MET A 327 5.05 -8.88 0.48
C MET A 327 6.09 -9.20 -0.59
N GLU A 328 6.16 -10.46 -1.02
CA GLU A 328 6.91 -10.87 -2.21
C GLU A 328 6.39 -10.23 -3.51
N GLU A 329 5.08 -10.28 -3.78
CA GLU A 329 4.45 -9.60 -4.92
C GLU A 329 4.65 -8.08 -4.85
N MET A 330 4.54 -7.49 -3.65
CA MET A 330 4.85 -6.06 -3.42
C MET A 330 6.29 -5.71 -3.77
N CYS A 331 7.22 -6.56 -3.32
CA CYS A 331 8.65 -6.41 -3.61
C CYS A 331 8.90 -6.43 -5.13
N ASN A 332 8.26 -7.36 -5.81
CA ASN A 332 8.40 -7.56 -7.25
C ASN A 332 7.86 -6.39 -8.06
N LEU A 333 6.71 -5.82 -7.68
CA LEU A 333 6.14 -4.64 -8.34
C LEU A 333 7.08 -3.43 -8.21
N ALA A 334 7.63 -3.19 -7.02
CA ALA A 334 8.57 -2.09 -6.80
C ALA A 334 9.95 -2.32 -7.44
N GLY A 335 10.42 -3.58 -7.50
CA GLY A 335 11.60 -3.99 -8.24
C GLY A 335 11.44 -3.74 -9.74
N THR A 336 10.31 -4.19 -10.31
CA THR A 336 9.95 -4.00 -11.72
C THR A 336 9.93 -2.52 -12.09
N LEU A 337 9.33 -1.65 -11.29
CA LEU A 337 9.41 -0.20 -11.53
C LEU A 337 10.85 0.32 -11.49
N GLY A 338 11.65 -0.07 -10.48
CA GLY A 338 13.05 0.34 -10.41
C GLY A 338 13.83 -0.05 -11.68
N SER A 339 13.63 -1.28 -12.14
CA SER A 339 14.28 -1.84 -13.33
C SER A 339 13.78 -1.22 -14.63
N SER A 340 12.47 -1.03 -14.81
CA SER A 340 11.89 -0.38 -16.00
C SER A 340 12.31 1.07 -16.13
N LEU A 341 12.48 1.78 -15.00
CA LEU A 341 12.90 3.17 -14.99
C LEU A 341 14.42 3.34 -15.22
N ALA A 342 15.23 2.33 -14.87
CA ALA A 342 16.63 2.25 -15.26
C ALA A 342 16.81 1.90 -16.75
N GLN A 343 15.91 1.11 -17.34
CA GLN A 343 15.93 0.76 -18.77
C GLN A 343 15.53 1.91 -19.71
N GLY A 344 14.87 2.94 -19.19
CA GLY A 344 14.57 4.17 -19.95
C GLY A 344 15.80 5.03 -20.23
N SER A 345 16.98 4.69 -19.68
CA SER A 345 18.16 5.55 -19.73
C SER A 345 19.32 5.07 -20.59
N ASP A 346 19.30 3.94 -21.32
CA ASP A 346 20.37 3.69 -22.31
C ASP A 346 20.04 2.66 -23.40
N GLY A 347 20.47 3.02 -24.62
CA GLY A 347 20.51 2.15 -25.78
C GLY A 347 21.58 1.07 -25.66
N ALA A 348 21.17 -0.15 -26.03
CA ALA A 348 21.96 -1.22 -26.63
C ALA A 348 23.42 -1.43 -26.18
N ALA A 349 23.67 -2.54 -25.48
CA ALA A 349 24.73 -3.47 -25.87
C ALA A 349 24.48 -4.88 -25.30
N LEU A 350 24.31 -5.84 -26.20
CA LEU A 350 24.30 -7.28 -25.96
C LEU A 350 25.73 -7.79 -25.72
N CYS A 351 25.86 -8.71 -24.77
CA CYS A 351 26.79 -9.85 -24.66
C CYS A 351 28.18 -9.77 -25.32
N GLY A 352 29.22 -9.93 -24.47
CA GLY A 352 30.32 -10.88 -24.70
C GLY A 352 31.72 -10.28 -24.86
N ALA A 353 32.61 -10.57 -23.89
CA ALA A 353 33.91 -11.23 -24.07
C ALA A 353 34.86 -10.92 -22.88
N GLU A 354 35.70 -11.91 -22.60
CA GLU A 354 36.70 -11.97 -21.54
C GLU A 354 37.75 -10.85 -21.56
N GLY A 355 38.27 -10.53 -20.37
CA GLY A 355 39.68 -10.15 -20.22
C GLY A 355 39.98 -8.72 -19.77
N ALA A 356 40.64 -8.65 -18.61
CA ALA A 356 41.52 -7.59 -18.13
C ALA A 356 40.91 -6.26 -17.64
N ASP A 357 41.11 -6.05 -16.33
CA ASP A 357 41.51 -4.80 -15.67
C ASP A 357 40.93 -3.51 -16.25
N ASN A 358 39.86 -3.02 -15.63
CA ASN A 358 39.66 -1.58 -15.53
C ASN A 358 38.84 -1.18 -14.30
N GLU A 359 39.32 -0.14 -13.66
CA GLU A 359 38.76 0.51 -12.48
C GLU A 359 37.29 0.91 -12.69
N GLY A 360 36.55 0.87 -11.58
CA GLY A 360 35.12 1.15 -11.51
C GLY A 360 34.72 2.44 -12.23
N ARG A 361 33.81 2.28 -13.17
CA ARG A 361 32.79 3.26 -13.51
C ARG A 361 31.49 2.50 -13.63
N GLU A 362 30.75 2.44 -12.53
CA GLU A 362 29.32 2.17 -12.60
C GLU A 362 28.72 3.26 -13.50
N ALA A 363 28.03 2.82 -14.57
CA ALA A 363 27.22 3.71 -15.36
C ALA A 363 26.03 4.11 -14.48
N ASP A 364 26.15 5.26 -13.81
CA ASP A 364 25.03 5.96 -13.19
C ASP A 364 24.04 6.33 -14.30
N GLY A 365 23.04 5.45 -14.51
CA GLY A 365 21.86 5.79 -15.28
C GLY A 365 21.17 6.98 -14.61
N ILE A 366 21.26 8.16 -15.22
CA ILE A 366 20.66 9.37 -14.69
C ILE A 366 19.13 9.26 -14.84
N MET A 367 18.46 8.77 -13.79
CA MET A 367 17.01 8.93 -13.67
C MET A 367 16.66 10.42 -13.71
N ALA A 368 15.56 10.77 -14.39
CA ALA A 368 15.02 12.13 -14.33
C ALA A 368 14.82 12.53 -12.85
N PRO A 369 15.29 13.71 -12.40
CA PRO A 369 15.35 14.07 -10.98
C PRO A 369 14.03 13.93 -10.20
N GLY A 370 12.86 14.07 -10.84
CA GLY A 370 11.56 13.89 -10.17
C GLY A 370 11.08 12.44 -10.05
N LEU A 371 11.65 11.53 -10.84
CA LEU A 371 11.25 10.12 -10.90
C LEU A 371 11.98 9.28 -9.84
N ALA A 372 13.27 9.56 -9.62
CA ALA A 372 14.08 8.93 -8.57
C ALA A 372 13.47 9.16 -7.17
N ASP A 373 13.10 10.40 -6.85
CA ASP A 373 12.43 10.76 -5.59
C ASP A 373 11.10 10.02 -5.43
N THR A 374 10.38 9.83 -6.53
CA THR A 374 9.08 9.16 -6.50
C THR A 374 9.23 7.65 -6.26
N VAL A 375 10.19 7.00 -6.91
CA VAL A 375 10.54 5.59 -6.67
C VAL A 375 11.04 5.39 -5.25
N LEU A 376 11.88 6.29 -4.75
CA LEU A 376 12.38 6.27 -3.38
C LEU A 376 11.23 6.44 -2.37
N GLY A 377 10.26 7.31 -2.67
CA GLY A 377 9.01 7.45 -1.92
C GLY A 377 8.18 6.15 -1.86
N ILE A 378 8.04 5.43 -2.99
CA ILE A 378 7.37 4.12 -3.02
C ILE A 378 8.15 3.07 -2.22
N ARG A 379 9.49 3.04 -2.33
CA ARG A 379 10.31 2.10 -1.55
C ARG A 379 10.14 2.35 -0.06
N ARG A 380 10.14 3.62 0.35
CA ARG A 380 9.91 4.03 1.74
C ARG A 380 8.54 3.58 2.25
N LEU A 381 7.53 3.63 1.41
CA LEU A 381 6.18 3.14 1.69
C LEU A 381 6.15 1.62 1.94
N ILE A 382 6.75 0.85 1.04
CA ILE A 382 6.65 -0.60 1.06
C ILE A 382 7.55 -1.19 2.15
N TYR A 383 8.77 -0.69 2.30
CA TYR A 383 9.80 -1.31 3.14
C TYR A 383 10.11 -0.52 4.42
N GLY A 384 9.58 0.69 4.56
CA GLY A 384 10.02 1.64 5.58
C GLY A 384 11.28 2.39 5.19
N GLN A 385 11.89 3.07 6.16
CA GLN A 385 13.05 3.90 5.94
C GLN A 385 14.28 3.06 5.56
N GLU A 386 14.94 3.41 4.45
CA GLU A 386 16.24 2.84 4.13
C GLU A 386 17.30 3.31 5.13
N ALA A 387 18.09 2.37 5.65
CA ALA A 387 19.18 2.67 6.57
C ALA A 387 20.46 3.08 5.82
N THR A 388 20.40 4.17 5.04
CA THR A 388 21.49 4.66 4.17
C THR A 388 22.81 4.89 4.92
N ASP A 389 22.75 5.39 6.16
CA ASP A 389 23.93 5.64 7.00
C ASP A 389 24.34 4.43 7.88
N LEU A 390 23.88 3.22 7.56
CA LEU A 390 24.22 2.02 8.33
C LEU A 390 25.69 1.66 8.15
N VAL A 391 26.45 1.63 9.25
CA VAL A 391 27.86 1.22 9.28
C VAL A 391 28.15 0.29 10.45
N LEU A 392 29.20 -0.51 10.34
CA LEU A 392 29.68 -1.43 11.36
C LEU A 392 30.33 -0.68 12.54
N ASP A 393 30.07 -1.16 13.76
CA ASP A 393 30.74 -0.68 14.95
C ASP A 393 31.99 -1.50 15.27
N ILE A 394 33.14 -0.88 15.06
CA ILE A 394 34.47 -1.44 15.35
C ILE A 394 34.64 -1.80 16.84
N ASN A 395 33.92 -1.14 17.75
CA ASN A 395 33.99 -1.45 19.18
C ASN A 395 33.31 -2.78 19.53
N THR A 396 32.39 -3.24 18.69
CA THR A 396 31.72 -4.54 18.84
C THR A 396 32.45 -5.67 18.11
N ALA A 397 33.19 -5.34 17.05
CA ALA A 397 33.82 -6.30 16.14
C ALA A 397 34.82 -7.23 16.85
N HIS A 398 34.72 -8.54 16.66
CA HIS A 398 35.75 -9.46 17.15
C HIS A 398 37.13 -9.16 16.55
N ASN A 399 38.22 -9.56 17.22
CA ASN A 399 39.59 -9.42 16.72
C ASN A 399 39.91 -10.18 15.42
N HIS A 400 38.99 -11.01 14.93
CA HIS A 400 39.09 -11.73 13.66
C HIS A 400 38.14 -11.17 12.60
N VAL A 401 37.47 -10.05 12.88
CA VAL A 401 36.66 -9.33 11.90
C VAL A 401 37.42 -8.11 11.44
N SER A 402 37.88 -8.12 10.19
CA SER A 402 38.41 -6.93 9.54
C SER A 402 37.25 -6.07 9.07
N VAL A 403 37.22 -4.82 9.54
CA VAL A 403 36.24 -3.82 9.11
C VAL A 403 36.90 -2.89 8.09
N SER A 404 36.26 -2.68 6.94
CA SER A 404 36.75 -1.78 5.88
C SER A 404 36.83 -0.32 6.34
N GLY A 405 37.58 0.51 5.61
CA GLY A 405 37.74 1.93 5.94
C GLY A 405 36.45 2.75 5.94
N ASP A 406 35.51 2.41 5.06
CA ASP A 406 34.15 2.97 5.02
C ASP A 406 33.20 2.37 6.07
N ARG A 407 33.66 1.34 6.80
CA ARG A 407 32.89 0.55 7.77
C ARG A 407 31.62 -0.11 7.21
N LYS A 408 31.55 -0.32 5.90
CA LYS A 408 30.43 -1.01 5.25
C LYS A 408 30.68 -2.50 5.05
N SER A 409 31.92 -2.98 5.19
CA SER A 409 32.28 -4.38 4.97
C SER A 409 32.95 -5.02 6.18
N ALA A 410 32.56 -6.26 6.47
CA ALA A 410 33.18 -7.13 7.45
C ALA A 410 33.75 -8.36 6.73
N SER A 411 35.01 -8.70 6.97
CA SER A 411 35.64 -9.91 6.44
C SER A 411 36.38 -10.67 7.53
N TYR A 412 36.48 -12.00 7.37
CA TYR A 412 37.21 -12.83 8.32
C TYR A 412 38.72 -12.66 8.13
N SER A 413 39.44 -12.44 9.23
CA SER A 413 40.89 -12.35 9.27
C SER A 413 41.49 -13.57 9.96
N LEU A 414 42.42 -14.27 9.28
CA LEU A 414 43.17 -15.38 9.86
C LEU A 414 44.11 -14.95 10.99
N THR A 415 44.53 -13.68 10.98
CA THR A 415 45.35 -13.07 12.03
C THR A 415 44.49 -12.22 12.95
N GLU A 416 44.81 -12.21 14.25
CA GLU A 416 44.17 -11.29 15.19
C GLU A 416 44.59 -9.85 14.90
N LEU A 417 43.61 -8.95 14.81
CA LEU A 417 43.79 -7.54 14.48
C LEU A 417 44.08 -6.66 15.71
N HIS A 418 44.06 -7.25 16.92
CA HIS A 418 44.38 -6.60 18.20
C HIS A 418 43.74 -5.21 18.38
N TYR A 419 42.44 -5.11 18.14
CA TYR A 419 41.70 -3.87 18.39
C TYR A 419 41.77 -3.46 19.88
N PRO A 420 41.58 -2.16 20.19
CA PRO A 420 41.51 -1.70 21.58
C PRO A 420 40.44 -2.44 22.39
N GLN A 421 40.72 -2.66 23.68
CA GLN A 421 39.77 -3.34 24.56
C GLN A 421 38.48 -2.52 24.69
N SER A 422 37.34 -3.18 24.52
CA SER A 422 36.00 -2.60 24.66
C SER A 422 35.10 -3.63 25.36
N PRO A 423 34.28 -3.23 26.34
CA PRO A 423 33.31 -4.12 26.97
C PRO A 423 32.24 -4.64 26.00
N GLU A 424 32.03 -3.93 24.88
CA GLU A 424 31.05 -4.28 23.85
C GLU A 424 31.61 -5.24 22.80
N ARG A 425 32.91 -5.59 22.87
CA ARG A 425 33.57 -6.43 21.87
C ARG A 425 33.18 -7.90 22.03
N PHE A 426 32.77 -8.55 20.94
CA PHE A 426 32.62 -10.00 20.94
C PHE A 426 33.97 -10.70 21.16
N GLN A 427 33.98 -11.72 22.01
CA GLN A 427 35.18 -12.40 22.50
C GLN A 427 35.37 -13.82 21.92
N VAL A 428 34.32 -14.41 21.35
CA VAL A 428 34.33 -15.82 20.92
C VAL A 428 34.07 -15.98 19.43
N TYR A 429 33.02 -15.36 18.92
CA TYR A 429 32.64 -15.48 17.51
C TYR A 429 33.04 -14.23 16.74
N ALA A 430 33.49 -14.42 15.50
CA ALA A 430 33.86 -13.35 14.58
C ALA A 430 32.64 -12.58 14.07
N GLN A 431 32.15 -11.66 14.90
CA GLN A 431 30.90 -10.93 14.70
C GLN A 431 31.06 -9.44 14.98
N ALA A 432 30.15 -8.64 14.46
CA ALA A 432 30.01 -7.22 14.73
C ALA A 432 28.54 -6.79 14.68
N LEU A 433 28.21 -5.69 15.35
CA LEU A 433 26.92 -5.00 15.25
C LEU A 433 27.09 -3.70 14.46
N SER A 434 25.97 -3.11 14.02
CA SER A 434 25.93 -1.74 13.51
C SER A 434 26.16 -0.71 14.62
N SER A 435 26.65 0.46 14.25
CA SER A 435 26.82 1.61 15.16
C SER A 435 25.51 2.22 15.64
N ARG A 436 24.46 2.18 14.79
CA ARG A 436 23.12 2.63 15.12
C ARG A 436 22.18 1.46 15.40
N SER A 437 21.17 1.72 16.22
CA SER A 437 20.05 0.83 16.46
C SER A 437 18.75 1.38 15.88
N PHE A 438 17.73 0.53 15.84
CA PHE A 438 16.38 0.80 15.39
C PHE A 438 15.43 0.60 16.58
N PRO A 439 15.01 1.67 17.27
CA PRO A 439 14.17 1.60 18.46
C PRO A 439 12.66 1.47 18.16
N SER A 440 12.23 1.83 16.96
CA SER A 440 10.83 1.85 16.54
C SER A 440 10.72 1.91 15.01
N GLY A 441 9.51 1.69 14.48
CA GLY A 441 9.17 1.91 13.08
C GLY A 441 9.67 0.84 12.11
N ARG A 442 9.57 1.15 10.81
CA ARG A 442 9.88 0.25 9.69
C ARG A 442 11.20 0.67 9.04
N HIS A 443 12.14 -0.25 8.93
CA HIS A 443 13.47 0.00 8.35
C HIS A 443 13.89 -1.15 7.46
N TYR A 444 14.73 -0.87 6.46
CA TYR A 444 15.42 -1.93 5.73
C TYR A 444 16.87 -1.57 5.44
N TRP A 445 17.68 -2.61 5.24
CA TRP A 445 19.02 -2.49 4.72
C TRP A 445 19.32 -3.67 3.80
N GLU A 446 20.22 -3.42 2.86
CA GLU A 446 20.62 -4.41 1.87
C GLU A 446 22.07 -4.80 2.09
N VAL A 447 22.36 -6.09 1.93
CA VAL A 447 23.70 -6.64 2.10
C VAL A 447 24.05 -7.56 0.95
N GLU A 448 25.33 -7.67 0.65
CA GLU A 448 25.90 -8.68 -0.22
C GLU A 448 26.87 -9.55 0.58
N GLY A 449 26.73 -10.88 0.49
CA GLY A 449 27.66 -11.82 1.10
C GLY A 449 28.62 -12.45 0.09
N SER A 450 29.72 -13.05 0.55
CA SER A 450 30.71 -13.73 -0.27
C SER A 450 30.21 -15.05 -0.88
N GLU A 451 30.85 -15.48 -1.98
CA GLU A 451 30.62 -16.78 -2.65
C GLU A 451 31.22 -17.98 -1.90
N SER A 452 32.14 -17.73 -0.98
CA SER A 452 32.84 -18.76 -0.21
C SER A 452 32.86 -18.39 1.27
N GLY A 453 33.12 -19.38 2.13
CA GLY A 453 33.13 -19.20 3.58
C GLY A 453 31.74 -19.13 4.22
N TYR A 454 31.73 -18.93 5.53
CA TYR A 454 30.52 -18.82 6.33
C TYR A 454 30.21 -17.37 6.63
N TRP A 455 28.96 -16.97 6.46
CA TRP A 455 28.54 -15.64 6.89
C TRP A 455 27.10 -15.64 7.36
N GLY A 456 26.75 -14.63 8.14
CA GLY A 456 25.40 -14.43 8.65
C GLY A 456 25.08 -12.95 8.80
N VAL A 457 23.82 -12.63 8.56
CA VAL A 457 23.24 -11.29 8.66
C VAL A 457 21.92 -11.36 9.40
N GLY A 458 21.53 -10.28 10.06
CA GLY A 458 20.24 -10.21 10.74
C GLY A 458 20.21 -9.08 11.74
N ALA A 459 19.56 -9.31 12.88
CA ALA A 459 19.42 -8.30 13.92
C ALA A 459 19.67 -8.89 15.31
N ALA A 460 20.15 -8.05 16.23
CA ALA A 460 20.38 -8.44 17.62
C ALA A 460 20.13 -7.27 18.58
N TYR A 461 19.70 -7.60 19.79
CA TYR A 461 19.69 -6.63 20.89
C TYR A 461 21.10 -6.24 21.32
N PRO A 462 21.31 -5.01 21.79
CA PRO A 462 22.58 -4.60 22.36
C PRO A 462 22.95 -5.45 23.58
N SER A 463 21.96 -5.98 24.31
CA SER A 463 22.15 -6.84 25.49
C SER A 463 22.64 -8.27 25.20
N ILE A 464 22.87 -8.65 23.93
CA ILE A 464 23.43 -9.96 23.57
C ILE A 464 24.75 -10.23 24.31
N GLU A 465 24.97 -11.47 24.73
CA GLU A 465 26.20 -11.85 25.42
C GLU A 465 27.42 -11.55 24.54
N ARG A 466 28.50 -11.02 25.10
CA ARG A 466 29.74 -10.76 24.36
C ARG A 466 30.74 -11.92 24.41
N GLY A 467 30.56 -12.87 25.33
CA GLY A 467 31.41 -14.05 25.50
C GLY A 467 30.62 -15.36 25.67
N GLY A 468 31.34 -16.48 25.65
CA GLY A 468 30.75 -17.82 25.76
C GLY A 468 30.07 -18.31 24.47
N ARG A 469 29.48 -19.52 24.51
CA ARG A 469 28.84 -20.13 23.32
C ARG A 469 27.54 -19.43 22.90
N GLN A 470 26.87 -18.77 23.83
CA GLN A 470 25.60 -18.08 23.61
C GLN A 470 25.76 -16.70 22.95
N SER A 471 26.98 -16.15 22.87
CA SER A 471 27.23 -14.86 22.20
C SER A 471 27.10 -14.90 20.67
N GLY A 472 26.93 -16.08 20.09
CA GLY A 472 26.71 -16.24 18.66
C GLY A 472 25.36 -15.65 18.25
N ILE A 473 25.32 -14.85 17.19
CA ILE A 473 24.11 -14.34 16.58
C ILE A 473 23.26 -15.54 16.11
N GLY A 474 22.01 -15.58 16.55
CA GLY A 474 21.07 -16.69 16.38
C GLY A 474 21.21 -17.82 17.42
N ASN A 475 22.23 -17.83 18.28
CA ASN A 475 22.41 -18.87 19.32
C ASN A 475 21.69 -18.54 20.63
N ASN A 476 21.02 -17.40 20.71
CA ASN A 476 20.32 -16.91 21.88
C ASN A 476 18.95 -16.36 21.48
N ASN A 477 18.14 -16.04 22.48
CA ASN A 477 16.82 -15.43 22.30
C ASN A 477 16.87 -13.89 22.07
N LYS A 478 18.06 -13.30 21.92
CA LYS A 478 18.31 -11.86 21.72
C LYS A 478 18.73 -11.53 20.29
N SER A 479 18.77 -12.52 19.39
CA SER A 479 19.23 -12.34 18.03
C SER A 479 18.58 -13.28 17.04
N TRP A 480 18.50 -12.80 15.81
CA TRP A 480 17.86 -13.44 14.66
C TRP A 480 18.82 -13.39 13.48
N CYS A 481 19.11 -14.54 12.89
CA CYS A 481 20.15 -14.68 11.88
C CYS A 481 19.62 -15.38 10.64
N PHE A 482 19.92 -14.85 9.47
CA PHE A 482 20.02 -15.57 8.22
C PHE A 482 21.49 -15.86 7.95
N CYS A 483 21.84 -17.11 7.66
CA CYS A 483 23.22 -17.52 7.51
C CYS A 483 23.44 -18.43 6.30
N ARG A 484 24.61 -18.27 5.69
CA ARG A 484 25.16 -19.16 4.68
C ARG A 484 26.26 -20.00 5.30
N GLY A 485 26.14 -21.31 5.14
CA GLY A 485 27.13 -22.31 5.52
C GLY A 485 27.87 -22.90 4.32
N ASN A 486 28.68 -23.93 4.59
CA ASN A 486 29.36 -24.70 3.55
C ASN A 486 28.39 -25.33 2.55
N ASN A 487 28.89 -25.60 1.34
CA ASN A 487 28.13 -26.24 0.25
C ASN A 487 26.84 -25.51 -0.14
N ASN A 488 26.83 -24.17 -0.09
CA ASN A 488 25.66 -23.34 -0.41
C ASN A 488 24.42 -23.69 0.44
N ILE A 489 24.61 -24.11 1.69
CA ILE A 489 23.49 -24.31 2.61
C ILE A 489 23.10 -22.96 3.20
N TYR A 490 21.84 -22.57 3.02
CA TYR A 490 21.27 -21.36 3.63
C TYR A 490 20.28 -21.75 4.71
N ALA A 491 20.30 -21.01 5.80
CA ALA A 491 19.49 -21.32 6.96
C ALA A 491 19.19 -20.08 7.77
N VAL A 492 18.16 -20.18 8.59
CA VAL A 492 17.83 -19.19 9.61
C VAL A 492 18.07 -19.76 11.00
N ARG A 493 18.49 -18.88 11.92
CA ARG A 493 18.84 -19.26 13.28
C ARG A 493 18.32 -18.25 14.31
N HIS A 494 17.66 -18.77 15.34
CA HIS A 494 17.18 -18.02 16.50
C HIS A 494 17.08 -18.97 17.69
N ASP A 495 17.45 -18.51 18.89
CA ASP A 495 17.39 -19.31 20.13
C ASP A 495 18.04 -20.69 19.99
N SER A 496 19.21 -20.72 19.34
CA SER A 496 19.95 -21.95 19.01
C SER A 496 19.22 -22.94 18.10
N LYS A 497 17.99 -22.65 17.65
CA LYS A 497 17.26 -23.44 16.66
C LYS A 497 17.75 -23.05 15.27
N TRP A 498 18.13 -24.05 14.49
CA TRP A 498 18.62 -23.89 13.14
C TRP A 498 17.63 -24.54 12.18
N THR A 499 17.22 -23.80 11.16
CA THR A 499 16.26 -24.25 10.15
C THR A 499 16.84 -24.00 8.77
N GLN A 500 17.11 -25.07 8.02
CA GLN A 500 17.57 -24.96 6.65
C GLN A 500 16.46 -24.39 5.77
N LEU A 501 16.81 -23.50 4.85
CA LEU A 501 15.88 -23.03 3.83
C LEU A 501 15.63 -24.12 2.78
N PRO A 502 14.39 -24.20 2.25
CA PRO A 502 14.02 -25.20 1.25
C PRO A 502 14.69 -24.96 -0.10
N HIS A 503 15.10 -23.71 -0.38
CA HIS A 503 15.70 -23.30 -1.63
C HIS A 503 17.03 -22.60 -1.39
N VAL A 504 17.97 -22.81 -2.32
CA VAL A 504 19.25 -22.10 -2.37
C VAL A 504 19.01 -20.78 -3.12
N PRO A 505 19.27 -19.62 -2.49
CA PRO A 505 19.21 -18.33 -3.17
C PRO A 505 20.06 -18.31 -4.44
N SER A 506 19.50 -17.74 -5.51
CA SER A 506 20.16 -17.55 -6.80
C SER A 506 21.14 -16.37 -6.83
N CYS A 507 20.96 -15.39 -5.94
CA CYS A 507 21.90 -14.28 -5.75
C CYS A 507 22.33 -14.12 -4.28
N ARG A 508 23.36 -13.29 -4.07
CA ARG A 508 23.97 -13.04 -2.75
C ARG A 508 23.53 -11.73 -2.12
N ARG A 509 22.63 -11.00 -2.80
CA ARG A 509 22.06 -9.74 -2.33
C ARG A 509 20.82 -10.03 -1.51
N ILE A 510 20.86 -9.69 -0.24
CA ILE A 510 19.79 -9.96 0.72
C ILE A 510 19.29 -8.63 1.26
N ARG A 511 17.98 -8.40 1.22
CA ARG A 511 17.33 -7.32 1.98
C ARG A 511 16.86 -7.86 3.32
N ILE A 512 17.20 -7.13 4.37
CA ILE A 512 16.65 -7.34 5.71
C ILE A 512 15.64 -6.22 5.94
N SER A 513 14.39 -6.57 6.21
CA SER A 513 13.31 -5.64 6.53
C SER A 513 12.84 -5.86 7.96
N LEU A 514 12.85 -4.80 8.74
CA LEU A 514 12.40 -4.74 10.12
C LEU A 514 11.11 -3.93 10.19
N ASP A 515 10.06 -4.52 10.74
CA ASP A 515 8.87 -3.82 11.20
C ASP A 515 8.81 -3.98 12.72
N TYR A 516 9.28 -2.96 13.45
CA TYR A 516 9.46 -3.05 14.89
C TYR A 516 8.12 -3.23 15.62
N GLU A 517 7.10 -2.47 15.22
CA GLU A 517 5.80 -2.49 15.90
C GLU A 517 4.95 -3.71 15.53
N ALA A 518 5.07 -4.19 14.28
CA ALA A 518 4.46 -5.47 13.90
C ALA A 518 5.22 -6.68 14.48
N GLY A 519 6.42 -6.47 15.02
CA GLY A 519 7.25 -7.54 15.55
C GLY A 519 7.80 -8.48 14.47
N CYS A 520 8.10 -7.96 13.27
CA CYS A 520 8.50 -8.77 12.11
C CYS A 520 9.94 -8.43 11.66
N LEU A 521 10.76 -9.47 11.45
CA LEU A 521 12.06 -9.37 10.79
C LEU A 521 12.10 -10.32 9.59
N SER A 522 12.06 -9.76 8.40
CA SER A 522 11.95 -10.49 7.13
C SER A 522 13.23 -10.41 6.30
N PHE A 523 13.53 -11.51 5.59
CA PHE A 523 14.67 -11.64 4.69
C PHE A 523 14.17 -11.89 3.28
N TYR A 524 14.69 -11.12 2.32
CA TYR A 524 14.36 -11.24 0.90
C TYR A 524 15.62 -11.42 0.08
N GLU A 525 15.58 -12.33 -0.89
CA GLU A 525 16.56 -12.44 -1.94
C GLU A 525 16.28 -11.38 -3.02
N LEU A 526 17.24 -10.53 -3.31
CA LEU A 526 17.14 -9.49 -4.35
C LEU A 526 17.53 -10.06 -5.72
N SER A 527 16.82 -11.11 -6.14
CA SER A 527 16.82 -11.62 -7.51
C SER A 527 15.69 -10.95 -8.31
N GLU A 528 15.58 -11.32 -9.59
CA GLU A 528 14.45 -10.90 -10.43
C GLU A 528 13.70 -12.17 -10.86
N PRO A 529 12.53 -12.48 -10.27
CA PRO A 529 11.81 -11.73 -9.23
C PRO A 529 12.47 -11.81 -7.84
N ILE A 530 12.26 -10.79 -7.00
CA ILE A 530 12.57 -10.77 -5.56
C ILE A 530 11.78 -11.89 -4.89
N ARG A 531 12.44 -12.65 -4.01
CA ARG A 531 11.85 -13.80 -3.31
C ARG A 531 11.90 -13.63 -1.81
N HIS A 532 10.81 -13.97 -1.12
CA HIS A 532 10.83 -14.09 0.32
C HIS A 532 11.65 -15.32 0.74
N LEU A 533 12.51 -15.15 1.74
CA LEU A 533 13.32 -16.23 2.28
C LEU A 533 12.79 -16.70 3.64
N HIS A 534 12.53 -15.77 4.55
CA HIS A 534 12.02 -16.08 5.89
C HIS A 534 11.53 -14.83 6.62
N THR A 535 10.58 -15.01 7.54
CA THR A 535 10.17 -13.97 8.52
C THR A 535 10.19 -14.55 9.92
N PHE A 536 10.88 -13.87 10.83
CA PHE A 536 10.71 -14.07 12.26
C PHE A 536 9.62 -13.14 12.79
N THR A 537 8.76 -13.68 13.65
CA THR A 537 7.78 -12.90 14.41
C THR A 537 8.15 -12.95 15.90
N ALA A 538 8.33 -11.78 16.51
CA ALA A 538 8.70 -11.63 17.92
C ALA A 538 8.25 -10.27 18.46
N SER A 539 7.89 -10.19 19.73
CA SER A 539 7.67 -8.91 20.41
C SER A 539 9.02 -8.30 20.81
N PHE A 540 9.46 -7.26 20.11
CA PHE A 540 10.77 -6.68 20.39
C PHE A 540 10.78 -5.85 21.68
N THR A 541 11.74 -6.10 22.56
CA THR A 541 11.82 -5.45 23.89
C THR A 541 12.96 -4.45 24.03
N GLU A 542 13.88 -4.42 23.07
CA GLU A 542 15.02 -3.49 23.03
C GLU A 542 15.23 -3.02 21.58
N PRO A 543 15.85 -1.84 21.37
CA PRO A 543 16.28 -1.42 20.04
C PRO A 543 17.15 -2.47 19.37
N LEU A 544 16.93 -2.71 18.08
CA LEU A 544 17.69 -3.71 17.32
C LEU A 544 18.89 -3.08 16.61
N HIS A 545 20.05 -3.72 16.70
CA HIS A 545 21.18 -3.44 15.83
C HIS A 545 21.19 -4.43 14.66
N ALA A 546 21.62 -3.99 13.47
CA ALA A 546 21.99 -4.91 12.42
C ALA A 546 23.20 -5.73 12.88
N ALA A 547 23.17 -7.03 12.64
CA ALA A 547 24.12 -7.99 13.20
C ALA A 547 24.77 -8.79 12.07
N PHE A 548 26.10 -8.92 12.15
CA PHE A 548 26.92 -9.49 11.09
C PHE A 548 27.87 -10.53 11.68
N TRP A 549 27.97 -11.68 11.02
CA TRP A 549 28.89 -12.76 11.35
C TRP A 549 29.66 -13.18 10.11
N VAL A 550 30.96 -13.39 10.27
CA VAL A 550 31.84 -13.94 9.22
C VAL A 550 32.69 -15.04 9.83
N GLY A 551 32.86 -16.13 9.12
CA GLY A 551 33.57 -17.30 9.60
C GLY A 551 34.38 -17.93 8.49
N TRP A 552 35.65 -18.16 8.80
CA TRP A 552 36.62 -18.86 7.95
C TRP A 552 37.11 -18.02 6.77
N ASP A 553 38.20 -18.48 6.16
CA ASP A 553 38.86 -17.77 5.07
C ASP A 553 37.93 -17.57 3.86
N GLY A 554 38.02 -16.38 3.26
CA GLY A 554 37.18 -15.94 2.15
C GLY A 554 35.79 -15.41 2.51
N ALA A 555 35.36 -15.52 3.78
CA ALA A 555 34.06 -14.99 4.21
C ALA A 555 34.05 -13.46 4.32
N TRP A 556 33.09 -12.81 3.67
CA TRP A 556 32.81 -11.39 3.85
C TRP A 556 31.33 -11.06 3.68
N VAL A 557 30.91 -9.94 4.27
CA VAL A 557 29.60 -9.32 4.07
C VAL A 557 29.80 -7.82 3.90
N ARG A 558 29.07 -7.22 2.96
CA ARG A 558 29.07 -5.78 2.68
C ARG A 558 27.66 -5.21 2.73
N ILE A 559 27.47 -4.09 3.41
CA ILE A 559 26.26 -3.27 3.35
C ILE A 559 26.28 -2.50 2.02
N ILE A 560 25.22 -2.62 1.22
CA ILE A 560 25.12 -2.01 -0.11
C ILE A 560 24.08 -0.88 -0.18
N SER A 561 23.30 -0.67 0.89
CA SER A 561 22.42 0.49 1.10
C SER A 561 23.14 1.72 1.61
#